data_AF-A0A257M3F0-F1
#
_entry.id   AF-A0A257M3F0-F1
#
_cell.length_a   1.000
_cell.length_b   1.000
_cell.length_c   1.000
_cell.angle_alpha   90.00
_cell.angle_beta   90.00
_cell.angle_gamma   90.00
#
_symmetry.space_group_name_H-M   'P 1'
#
loop_
_entity.id
_entity.type
_entity.pdbx_description
1 polymer ?
#
loop_
_entity_poly.entity_id
_entity_poly.type
_entity_poly.pdbx_seq_one_letter_code
_entity_poly.pdbx_strand_id
1 'polypeptide(L)'
;MKNPRSLHLKTSAVALLLLATIAVGLFTFKREEFTLSTQTVSTAGSSSFQSASPSEPSEAATVAGTGIAPKQRWSLSDGGRKKDFQLALDEVVIRDAEGMDHRRQLVPAATSGTYAARIAELASEGSVLPVVYPADEEKTPGNFRVVTSSLLVEAAQGVDRDVLPNALKLPVESRPEASTQHIVLSASSPLAALAGLYLWRTLANVASADVLLARQQTKRAMPNDTFINNQWHLKFNNQSGALSGTDVNIESVWNYPALSSAPNTWRGGGIRIGIVDDGLQTAHPDLVTNVDTVNDKDWNGNDLDPNPGTGDDHGTACAGNAAARGNNSLGVSGTAPEATLVGMRLIAAVTTDTQESEAMSYLKDIIQVKSNSWGPADDGLTVEGPGTLTKAALADATATGRGGLGSIILWAGGNGGDVRDNSNYDGYANSIYTMAIGAYDSQNRRAYYSEPGANLIVVAPSSGDTPS
;
A
#
# COMPACT_ATOMS: atom_id res chain seq x y z
N MET A 1 -41.56 27.45 12.41
CA MET A 1 -41.70 26.11 13.06
C MET A 1 -41.66 25.05 11.98
N LYS A 2 -40.91 23.97 12.26
CA LYS A 2 -40.58 22.78 11.45
C LYS A 2 -39.30 22.88 10.60
N ASN A 3 -38.21 22.42 11.23
CA ASN A 3 -36.97 21.96 10.61
C ASN A 3 -37.26 20.81 9.62
N PRO A 4 -36.55 20.71 8.49
CA PRO A 4 -36.49 19.49 7.72
C PRO A 4 -35.62 18.47 8.49
N ARG A 5 -36.17 17.27 8.73
CA ARG A 5 -35.41 16.13 9.25
C ARG A 5 -34.42 15.69 8.17
N SER A 6 -33.13 15.66 8.48
CA SER A 6 -32.13 14.91 7.73
C SER A 6 -32.54 13.43 7.75
N LEU A 7 -32.71 12.85 6.56
CA LEU A 7 -32.78 11.41 6.40
C LEU A 7 -31.35 10.89 6.61
N HIS A 8 -31.05 10.39 7.80
CA HIS A 8 -29.77 9.73 8.06
C HIS A 8 -29.86 8.31 7.49
N LEU A 9 -29.38 8.12 6.26
CA LEU A 9 -29.18 6.77 5.72
C LEU A 9 -28.12 6.06 6.59
N LYS A 10 -28.52 4.92 7.17
CA LYS A 10 -27.61 3.97 7.80
C LYS A 10 -26.93 3.16 6.69
N THR A 11 -26.11 3.79 5.87
CA THR A 11 -25.31 3.09 4.86
C THR A 11 -24.15 2.40 5.56
N SER A 12 -24.21 1.08 5.71
CA SER A 12 -23.01 0.29 5.97
C SER A 12 -22.09 0.45 4.77
N ALA A 13 -20.94 1.10 4.94
CA ALA A 13 -19.96 1.35 3.88
C ALA A 13 -19.24 0.03 3.47
N VAL A 14 -19.93 -0.85 2.76
CA VAL A 14 -19.33 -2.07 2.14
C VAL A 14 -18.33 -1.69 1.03
N ALA A 15 -18.33 -0.43 0.60
CA ALA A 15 -17.46 0.07 -0.46
C ALA A 15 -15.99 0.33 -0.07
N LEU A 16 -15.59 0.23 1.21
CA LEU A 16 -14.28 0.74 1.66
C LEU A 16 -13.11 -0.26 1.70
N LEU A 17 -13.21 -1.45 1.09
CA LEU A 17 -12.08 -2.40 1.02
C LEU A 17 -11.63 -2.74 -0.41
N LEU A 18 -11.19 -1.74 -1.16
CA LEU A 18 -10.34 -1.95 -2.36
C LEU A 18 -8.84 -1.99 -2.08
N LEU A 19 -8.42 -1.95 -0.80
CA LEU A 19 -7.01 -1.71 -0.45
C LEU A 19 -6.20 -2.95 -0.08
N ALA A 20 -6.80 -4.13 0.06
CA ALA A 20 -6.07 -5.35 0.39
C ALA A 20 -5.67 -6.22 -0.82
N THR A 21 -6.31 -6.06 -1.99
CA THR A 21 -6.08 -6.94 -3.15
C THR A 21 -5.29 -6.31 -4.31
N ILE A 22 -4.97 -5.01 -4.25
CA ILE A 22 -4.19 -4.35 -5.32
C ILE A 22 -2.66 -4.35 -5.04
N ALA A 23 -2.22 -4.57 -3.80
CA ALA A 23 -0.80 -4.43 -3.44
C ALA A 23 0.03 -5.74 -3.39
N VAL A 24 -0.55 -6.91 -3.71
CA VAL A 24 0.21 -8.19 -3.70
C VAL A 24 0.13 -8.88 -5.07
N GLY A 25 1.12 -8.58 -5.91
CA GLY A 25 1.76 -9.57 -6.79
C GLY A 25 1.00 -10.04 -8.03
N LEU A 26 0.75 -9.16 -9.00
CA LEU A 26 0.75 -9.60 -10.40
C LEU A 26 2.21 -9.83 -10.85
N PHE A 27 2.75 -10.99 -10.46
CA PHE A 27 3.88 -11.59 -11.18
C PHE A 27 3.39 -12.88 -11.84
N THR A 28 3.56 -12.91 -13.15
CA THR A 28 3.48 -14.09 -14.00
C THR A 28 4.37 -15.20 -13.44
N PHE A 29 3.77 -16.22 -12.81
CA PHE A 29 4.48 -17.48 -12.59
C PHE A 29 4.64 -18.19 -13.94
N LYS A 30 5.78 -17.98 -14.60
CA LYS A 30 6.29 -18.96 -15.55
C LYS A 30 6.61 -20.22 -14.76
N ARG A 31 5.97 -21.32 -15.17
CA ARG A 31 6.19 -22.67 -14.65
C ARG A 31 7.62 -23.09 -15.01
N GLU A 32 8.56 -22.99 -14.08
CA GLU A 32 9.86 -23.68 -14.20
C GLU A 32 9.71 -25.09 -13.66
N GLU A 33 9.89 -26.08 -14.55
CA GLU A 33 9.94 -27.50 -14.20
C GLU A 33 11.25 -27.78 -13.45
N PHE A 34 11.15 -28.01 -12.13
CA PHE A 34 12.28 -28.48 -11.34
C PHE A 34 12.51 -29.98 -11.61
N THR A 35 13.56 -30.28 -12.39
CA THR A 35 14.07 -31.65 -12.54
C THR A 35 15.09 -31.89 -11.42
N LEU A 36 14.76 -32.77 -10.47
CA LEU A 36 15.67 -33.19 -9.40
C LEU A 36 16.78 -34.10 -9.99
N SER A 37 18.01 -33.59 -10.08
CA SER A 37 19.18 -34.44 -10.29
C SER A 37 19.82 -34.78 -8.95
N THR A 38 19.73 -36.05 -8.56
CA THR A 38 20.55 -36.64 -7.50
C THR A 38 22.00 -36.73 -7.97
N GLN A 39 22.93 -36.09 -7.25
CA GLN A 39 24.34 -36.45 -7.34
C GLN A 39 24.93 -36.78 -5.97
N THR A 40 25.55 -37.95 -6.00
CA THR A 40 26.19 -38.73 -4.94
C THR A 40 27.43 -38.06 -4.37
N VAL A 41 27.56 -38.14 -3.04
CA VAL A 41 28.76 -37.82 -2.28
C VAL A 41 29.88 -38.80 -2.62
N SER A 42 31.06 -38.30 -3.02
CA SER A 42 32.30 -39.09 -3.05
C SER A 42 33.34 -38.49 -2.10
N THR A 43 33.84 -39.33 -1.19
CA THR A 43 34.94 -39.08 -0.27
C THR A 43 36.29 -39.32 -0.92
N ALA A 44 37.23 -38.36 -0.74
CA ALA A 44 38.69 -38.50 -0.62
C ALA A 44 39.29 -37.10 -0.83
N GLY A 45 40.05 -36.55 0.12
CA GLY A 45 41.47 -36.88 0.26
C GLY A 45 42.13 -35.84 1.15
N SER A 46 42.91 -36.33 2.11
CA SER A 46 43.69 -35.56 3.07
C SER A 46 44.86 -34.84 2.42
N SER A 47 45.05 -33.55 2.73
CA SER A 47 46.35 -32.90 2.64
C SER A 47 46.54 -31.93 3.80
N SER A 48 47.59 -32.20 4.57
CA SER A 48 48.13 -31.44 5.68
C SER A 48 48.37 -29.96 5.36
N PHE A 49 47.90 -29.06 6.22
CA PHE A 49 48.40 -27.69 6.30
C PHE A 49 49.11 -27.45 7.64
N GLN A 50 50.36 -27.02 7.53
CA GLN A 50 51.25 -26.65 8.62
C GLN A 50 50.72 -25.43 9.37
N SER A 51 50.92 -25.44 10.69
CA SER A 51 50.71 -24.31 11.58
C SER A 51 51.68 -23.16 11.27
N ALA A 52 51.16 -21.97 11.02
CA ALA A 52 51.91 -20.72 11.14
C ALA A 52 51.23 -19.84 12.19
N SER A 53 51.98 -19.49 13.24
CA SER A 53 51.58 -18.60 14.31
C SER A 53 51.20 -17.20 13.79
N PRO A 54 50.27 -16.48 14.46
CA PRO A 54 49.89 -15.14 14.05
C PRO A 54 51.01 -14.16 14.41
N SER A 55 51.67 -13.59 13.39
CA SER A 55 52.45 -12.36 13.56
C SER A 55 51.50 -11.19 13.77
N GLU A 56 51.84 -10.35 14.74
CA GLU A 56 51.13 -9.11 15.10
C GLU A 56 50.75 -8.26 13.88
N PRO A 57 49.59 -7.57 13.87
CA PRO A 57 49.23 -6.67 12.80
C PRO A 57 50.08 -5.40 12.90
N SER A 58 51.09 -5.31 12.03
CA SER A 58 51.87 -4.10 11.79
C SER A 58 50.99 -2.96 11.29
N GLU A 59 51.30 -1.76 11.74
CA GLU A 59 50.83 -0.46 11.26
C GLU A 59 50.60 -0.39 9.74
N ALA A 60 49.36 -0.55 9.30
CA ALA A 60 48.91 -0.19 7.95
C ALA A 60 47.39 0.02 7.94
N ALA A 61 46.93 1.17 8.46
CA ALA A 61 45.54 1.61 8.32
C ALA A 61 45.49 3.08 7.91
N THR A 62 46.22 3.41 6.84
CA THR A 62 46.22 4.73 6.21
C THR A 62 46.44 4.60 4.70
N VAL A 63 45.55 3.88 3.99
CA VAL A 63 45.29 4.18 2.56
C VAL A 63 43.82 3.82 2.24
N ALA A 64 42.94 4.81 2.37
CA ALA A 64 41.63 4.79 1.72
C ALA A 64 41.85 5.03 0.22
N GLY A 65 41.79 3.97 -0.58
CA GLY A 65 41.69 4.10 -2.03
C GLY A 65 40.27 4.55 -2.38
N THR A 66 40.14 5.75 -2.95
CA THR A 66 38.87 6.36 -3.42
C THR A 66 38.31 5.70 -4.71
N GLY A 67 38.80 4.52 -5.07
CA GLY A 67 38.47 3.85 -6.32
C GLY A 67 37.11 3.17 -6.25
N ILE A 68 36.12 3.73 -6.95
CA ILE A 68 34.82 3.09 -7.17
C ILE A 68 35.00 2.09 -8.30
N ALA A 69 34.69 0.81 -8.07
CA ALA A 69 34.77 -0.17 -9.14
C ALA A 69 33.66 0.08 -10.17
N PRO A 70 33.91 -0.16 -11.48
CA PRO A 70 32.87 -0.03 -12.50
C PRO A 70 31.64 -0.88 -12.14
N LYS A 71 30.45 -0.28 -12.15
CA LYS A 71 29.17 -0.92 -11.81
C LYS A 71 29.11 -1.55 -10.41
N GLN A 72 29.95 -1.09 -9.47
CA GLN A 72 29.91 -1.54 -8.08
C GLN A 72 28.50 -1.40 -7.50
N ARG A 73 28.06 -2.44 -6.80
CA ARG A 73 26.76 -2.51 -6.12
C ARG A 73 26.95 -2.52 -4.61
N TRP A 74 26.06 -1.84 -3.90
CA TRP A 74 25.98 -1.91 -2.44
C TRP A 74 24.59 -2.37 -2.02
N SER A 75 24.54 -3.46 -1.26
CA SER A 75 23.29 -3.88 -0.62
C SER A 75 23.07 -3.04 0.64
N LEU A 76 22.08 -2.15 0.61
CA LEU A 76 21.79 -1.15 1.64
C LEU A 76 20.33 -1.24 2.09
N SER A 77 20.06 -0.80 3.32
CA SER A 77 18.70 -0.69 3.84
C SER A 77 18.01 0.57 3.28
N ASP A 78 16.81 0.41 2.70
CA ASP A 78 15.94 1.50 2.25
C ASP A 78 14.47 1.14 2.53
N GLY A 79 13.76 2.01 3.26
CA GLY A 79 12.35 1.81 3.57
C GLY A 79 12.03 0.51 4.33
N GLY A 80 12.98 0.01 5.13
CA GLY A 80 12.82 -1.23 5.91
C GLY A 80 13.14 -2.52 5.13
N ARG A 81 13.71 -2.43 3.93
CA ARG A 81 14.12 -3.59 3.12
C ARG A 81 15.55 -3.42 2.60
N LYS A 82 16.25 -4.53 2.36
CA LYS A 82 17.55 -4.51 1.67
C LYS A 82 17.34 -4.40 0.16
N LYS A 83 18.08 -3.49 -0.47
CA LYS A 83 18.12 -3.31 -1.93
C LYS A 83 19.55 -3.11 -2.39
N ASP A 84 19.84 -3.54 -3.61
CA ASP A 84 21.12 -3.26 -4.25
C ASP A 84 21.08 -1.90 -4.93
N PHE A 85 22.05 -1.05 -4.61
CA PHE A 85 22.18 0.30 -5.14
C PHE A 85 23.45 0.44 -5.98
N GLN A 86 23.38 1.28 -7.01
CA GLN A 86 24.50 1.72 -7.82
C GLN A 86 24.64 3.25 -7.78
N LEU A 87 25.88 3.72 -7.81
CA LEU A 87 26.19 5.14 -7.86
C LEU A 87 25.78 5.76 -9.20
N ALA A 88 25.13 6.92 -9.13
CA ALA A 88 24.88 7.75 -10.29
C ALA A 88 26.18 8.50 -10.65
N LEU A 89 26.77 8.19 -11.80
CA LEU A 89 27.99 8.85 -12.28
C LEU A 89 27.73 10.14 -13.06
N ASP A 90 26.48 10.41 -13.35
CA ASP A 90 25.94 11.51 -14.14
C ASP A 90 25.34 12.63 -13.29
N GLU A 91 25.25 12.48 -11.97
CA GLU A 91 24.65 13.50 -11.11
C GLU A 91 25.06 13.43 -9.65
N VAL A 92 24.88 14.55 -8.95
CA VAL A 92 25.03 14.71 -7.50
C VAL A 92 23.91 15.59 -6.95
N VAL A 93 23.79 15.61 -5.62
CA VAL A 93 23.05 16.64 -4.90
C VAL A 93 24.04 17.64 -4.30
N ILE A 94 23.76 18.92 -4.40
CA ILE A 94 24.52 19.99 -3.72
C ILE A 94 23.60 20.57 -2.66
N ARG A 95 24.05 20.52 -1.40
CA ARG A 95 23.40 21.20 -0.29
C ARG A 95 24.01 22.58 -0.11
N ASP A 96 23.20 23.62 -0.26
CA ASP A 96 23.64 25.01 -0.10
C ASP A 96 23.78 25.43 1.37
N ALA A 97 24.15 26.70 1.61
CA ALA A 97 24.39 27.24 2.94
C ALA A 97 23.11 27.34 3.79
N GLU A 98 21.96 27.44 3.13
CA GLU A 98 20.63 27.45 3.74
C GLU A 98 20.13 26.03 4.06
N GLY A 99 20.86 25.00 3.66
CA GLY A 99 20.52 23.59 3.89
C GLY A 99 19.56 23.00 2.86
N MET A 100 19.36 23.67 1.72
CA MET A 100 18.51 23.21 0.63
C MET A 100 19.29 22.33 -0.35
N ASP A 101 18.68 21.22 -0.76
CA ASP A 101 19.28 20.24 -1.67
C ASP A 101 18.89 20.51 -3.13
N HIS A 102 19.90 20.68 -4.00
CA HIS A 102 19.73 20.92 -5.43
C HIS A 102 20.37 19.80 -6.25
N ARG A 103 19.67 19.28 -7.27
CA ARG A 103 20.27 18.28 -8.18
C ARG A 103 21.20 18.97 -9.18
N ARG A 104 22.40 18.42 -9.34
CA ARG A 104 23.42 18.89 -10.29
C ARG A 104 23.79 17.75 -11.23
N GLN A 105 23.54 17.95 -12.53
CA GLN A 105 24.00 17.05 -13.57
C GLN A 105 25.50 17.24 -13.84
N LEU A 106 26.21 16.13 -13.99
CA LEU A 106 27.59 16.06 -14.44
C LEU A 106 27.59 15.82 -15.95
N VAL A 107 27.91 16.84 -16.73
CA VAL A 107 27.91 16.78 -18.20
C VAL A 107 29.33 17.01 -18.74
N PRO A 108 29.94 16.07 -19.49
CA PRO A 108 29.48 14.69 -19.73
C PRO A 108 29.40 13.87 -18.42
N ALA A 109 28.77 12.69 -18.40
CA ALA A 109 28.81 11.83 -17.21
C ALA A 109 30.26 11.52 -16.77
N ALA A 110 30.51 11.36 -15.48
CA ALA A 110 31.81 10.91 -14.98
C ALA A 110 32.00 9.42 -15.24
N THR A 111 33.25 8.97 -15.13
CA THR A 111 33.59 7.55 -15.06
C THR A 111 33.84 7.18 -13.60
N SER A 112 33.84 5.88 -13.27
CA SER A 112 34.13 5.44 -11.91
C SER A 112 35.51 5.90 -11.40
N GLY A 113 36.49 6.06 -12.30
CA GLY A 113 37.83 6.57 -11.99
C GLY A 113 37.92 8.09 -11.88
N THR A 114 37.00 8.85 -12.50
CA THR A 114 37.03 10.33 -12.48
C THR A 114 36.01 10.96 -11.54
N TYR A 115 35.03 10.19 -11.04
CA TYR A 115 33.92 10.69 -10.25
C TYR A 115 34.36 11.46 -9.00
N ALA A 116 35.27 10.89 -8.19
CA ALA A 116 35.73 11.54 -6.96
C ALA A 116 36.40 12.90 -7.19
N ALA A 117 37.25 13.01 -8.23
CA ALA A 117 37.87 14.28 -8.61
C ALA A 117 36.81 15.29 -9.07
N ARG A 118 35.84 14.83 -9.87
CA ARG A 118 34.81 15.69 -10.46
C ARG A 118 33.84 16.28 -9.44
N ILE A 119 33.48 15.50 -8.41
CA ILE A 119 32.62 16.04 -7.34
C ILE A 119 33.40 17.00 -6.43
N ALA A 120 34.72 16.83 -6.31
CA ALA A 120 35.56 17.74 -5.53
C ALA A 120 35.69 19.13 -6.19
N GLU A 121 35.63 19.21 -7.53
CA GLU A 121 35.59 20.49 -8.26
C GLU A 121 34.33 21.32 -7.93
N LEU A 122 33.25 20.68 -7.48
CA LEU A 122 32.00 21.34 -7.10
C LEU A 122 31.95 21.76 -5.63
N ALA A 123 33.02 21.56 -4.86
CA ALA A 123 33.04 21.83 -3.41
C ALA A 123 32.81 23.31 -3.06
N SER A 124 33.06 24.25 -3.98
CA SER A 124 32.75 25.67 -3.79
C SER A 124 31.26 26.00 -3.90
N GLU A 125 30.46 25.11 -4.48
CA GLU A 125 29.00 25.30 -4.67
C GLU A 125 28.20 24.88 -3.42
N GLY A 126 28.81 24.13 -2.49
CA GLY A 126 28.17 23.65 -1.27
C GLY A 126 28.65 22.26 -0.85
N SER A 127 27.89 21.58 0.01
CA SER A 127 28.18 20.18 0.36
C SER A 127 27.73 19.25 -0.76
N VAL A 128 28.69 18.65 -1.46
CA VAL A 128 28.43 17.76 -2.60
C VAL A 128 28.19 16.34 -2.11
N LEU A 129 26.97 15.85 -2.33
CA LEU A 129 26.47 14.56 -1.85
C LEU A 129 26.25 13.61 -3.04
N PRO A 130 26.92 12.45 -3.07
CA PRO A 130 26.70 11.46 -4.11
C PRO A 130 25.28 10.90 -4.12
N VAL A 131 24.80 10.51 -5.29
CA VAL A 131 23.47 9.91 -5.47
C VAL A 131 23.60 8.44 -5.85
N VAL A 132 22.71 7.60 -5.33
CA VAL A 132 22.57 6.19 -5.74
C VAL A 132 21.14 5.90 -6.19
N TYR A 133 20.98 4.92 -7.07
CA TYR A 133 19.70 4.37 -7.52
C TYR A 133 19.66 2.86 -7.30
N PRO A 134 18.49 2.24 -7.12
CA PRO A 134 18.36 0.79 -7.15
C PRO A 134 18.91 0.24 -8.47
N ALA A 135 19.77 -0.77 -8.40
CA ALA A 135 20.63 -1.20 -9.50
C ALA A 135 19.89 -1.77 -10.71
N ASP A 136 18.66 -2.26 -10.50
CA ASP A 136 17.85 -2.97 -11.49
C ASP A 136 16.47 -2.28 -11.71
N GLU A 137 16.35 -1.01 -11.29
CA GLU A 137 15.15 -0.19 -11.50
C GLU A 137 15.45 1.00 -12.44
N GLU A 138 14.44 1.49 -13.15
CA GLU A 138 14.55 2.74 -13.93
C GLU A 138 14.77 3.93 -12.99
N LYS A 139 15.62 4.89 -13.36
CA LYS A 139 15.84 6.12 -12.59
C LYS A 139 14.57 6.98 -12.61
N THR A 140 14.02 7.29 -11.44
CA THR A 140 12.88 8.20 -11.28
C THR A 140 13.18 9.27 -10.22
N PRO A 141 12.46 10.40 -10.21
CA PRO A 141 12.59 11.38 -9.15
C PRO A 141 12.31 10.85 -7.72
N GLY A 142 11.63 9.71 -7.58
CA GLY A 142 11.24 9.15 -6.28
C GLY A 142 12.16 8.05 -5.73
N ASN A 143 13.00 7.43 -6.56
CA ASN A 143 13.83 6.29 -6.14
C ASN A 143 15.32 6.60 -6.00
N PHE A 144 15.77 7.83 -6.29
CA PHE A 144 17.13 8.23 -5.94
C PHE A 144 17.30 8.32 -4.42
N ARG A 145 18.52 8.04 -3.95
CA ARG A 145 18.93 8.25 -2.55
C ARG A 145 20.21 9.05 -2.51
N VAL A 146 20.28 9.94 -1.53
CA VAL A 146 21.48 10.73 -1.25
C VAL A 146 22.34 9.92 -0.27
N VAL A 147 23.60 9.72 -0.64
CA VAL A 147 24.58 9.02 0.20
C VAL A 147 25.08 10.01 1.25
N THR A 148 24.99 9.64 2.53
CA THR A 148 25.52 10.44 3.63
C THR A 148 26.87 9.88 4.11
N SER A 149 27.58 10.63 4.95
CA SER A 149 28.75 10.12 5.68
C SER A 149 28.36 9.27 6.89
N SER A 150 27.08 9.25 7.28
CA SER A 150 26.60 8.61 8.49
C SER A 150 26.33 7.13 8.26
N LEU A 151 26.77 6.30 9.21
CA LEU A 151 26.62 4.85 9.20
C LEU A 151 25.81 4.42 10.42
N LEU A 152 24.75 3.65 10.19
CA LEU A 152 24.09 2.90 11.24
C LEU A 152 24.81 1.57 11.40
N VAL A 153 25.36 1.34 12.60
CA VAL A 153 26.09 0.12 12.93
C VAL A 153 25.39 -0.57 14.08
N GLU A 154 25.12 -1.85 13.90
CA GLU A 154 24.54 -2.74 14.90
C GLU A 154 25.65 -3.60 15.51
N ALA A 155 25.71 -3.61 16.84
CA ALA A 155 26.64 -4.47 17.57
C ALA A 155 26.26 -5.94 17.40
N ALA A 156 27.26 -6.82 17.32
CA ALA A 156 27.05 -8.26 17.38
C ALA A 156 26.40 -8.67 18.71
N GLN A 157 25.68 -9.79 18.72
CA GLN A 157 24.98 -10.25 19.91
C GLN A 157 25.94 -10.37 21.12
N GLY A 158 25.57 -9.73 22.23
CA GLY A 158 26.38 -9.72 23.46
C GLY A 158 27.56 -8.74 23.45
N VAL A 159 27.75 -7.97 22.37
CA VAL A 159 28.74 -6.90 22.29
C VAL A 159 28.10 -5.58 22.70
N ASP A 160 28.80 -4.80 23.54
CA ASP A 160 28.42 -3.43 23.84
C ASP A 160 28.70 -2.53 22.63
N ARG A 161 27.68 -1.80 22.16
CA ARG A 161 27.78 -0.87 21.02
C ARG A 161 28.85 0.19 21.22
N ASP A 162 29.20 0.55 22.45
CA ASP A 162 30.20 1.59 22.75
C ASP A 162 31.65 1.13 22.48
N VAL A 163 31.88 -0.15 22.18
CA VAL A 163 33.17 -0.66 21.70
C VAL A 163 33.38 -0.37 20.20
N LEU A 164 32.30 -0.23 19.44
CA LEU A 164 32.33 -0.07 17.98
C LEU A 164 33.14 1.15 17.48
N PRO A 165 33.05 2.35 18.06
CA PRO A 165 33.77 3.52 17.54
C PRO A 165 35.29 3.29 17.47
N ASN A 166 35.86 2.69 18.51
CA ASN A 166 37.28 2.35 18.57
C ASN A 166 37.63 1.20 17.62
N ALA A 167 36.77 0.17 17.54
CA ALA A 167 36.98 -0.98 16.66
C ALA A 167 36.95 -0.59 15.17
N LEU A 168 36.03 0.30 14.78
CA LEU A 168 35.87 0.76 13.40
C LEU A 168 36.76 1.98 13.08
N LYS A 169 37.36 2.60 14.10
CA LYS A 169 38.10 3.87 14.00
C LYS A 169 37.27 5.00 13.39
N LEU A 170 36.00 5.08 13.80
CA LEU A 170 35.07 6.09 13.35
C LEU A 170 34.56 6.92 14.53
N PRO A 171 34.47 8.25 14.39
CA PRO A 171 33.85 9.10 15.40
C PRO A 171 32.38 8.74 15.60
N VAL A 172 31.90 8.88 16.83
CA VAL A 172 30.48 8.76 17.14
C VAL A 172 29.75 10.01 16.69
N GLU A 173 28.72 9.82 15.88
CA GLU A 173 27.81 10.89 15.48
C GLU A 173 26.62 10.98 16.46
N SER A 174 25.98 9.85 16.75
CA SER A 174 24.89 9.80 17.74
C SER A 174 24.66 8.41 18.31
N ARG A 175 23.97 8.37 19.46
CA ARG A 175 23.47 7.15 20.10
C ARG A 175 21.95 7.20 20.08
N PRO A 176 21.28 6.46 19.18
CA PRO A 176 19.83 6.46 19.12
C PRO A 176 19.24 6.03 20.47
N GLU A 177 18.41 6.86 21.09
CA GLU A 177 17.77 6.55 22.38
C GLU A 177 16.84 5.33 22.28
N ALA A 178 16.19 5.17 21.12
CA ALA A 178 15.26 4.10 20.83
C ALA A 178 15.92 2.72 20.62
N SER A 179 17.25 2.62 20.66
CA SER A 179 17.95 1.34 20.52
C SER A 179 19.18 1.27 21.39
N THR A 180 19.39 0.12 22.04
CA THR A 180 20.61 -0.15 22.83
C THR A 180 21.69 -0.90 22.03
N GLN A 181 21.35 -1.44 20.87
CA GLN A 181 22.27 -2.23 20.02
C GLN A 181 22.86 -1.42 18.86
N HIS A 182 22.25 -0.30 18.50
CA HIS A 182 22.67 0.51 17.36
C HIS A 182 23.45 1.75 17.80
N ILE A 183 24.43 2.15 16.99
CA ILE A 183 25.15 3.42 17.10
C ILE A 183 25.27 4.06 15.71
N VAL A 184 25.27 5.38 15.66
CA VAL A 184 25.53 6.12 14.42
C VAL A 184 26.97 6.64 14.45
N LEU A 185 27.76 6.22 13.47
CA LEU A 185 29.16 6.62 13.31
C LEU A 185 29.31 7.47 12.05
N SER A 186 30.30 8.34 12.00
CA SER A 186 30.52 9.22 10.84
C SER A 186 31.81 8.87 10.11
N ALA A 187 31.72 8.58 8.82
CA ALA A 187 32.89 8.48 7.94
C ALA A 187 33.40 9.87 7.53
N SER A 188 34.62 9.92 6.99
CA SER A 188 35.23 11.19 6.53
C SER A 188 34.53 11.82 5.32
N SER A 189 33.77 11.03 4.55
CA SER A 189 32.95 11.50 3.44
C SER A 189 31.88 10.46 3.06
N PRO A 190 30.85 10.83 2.30
CA PRO A 190 29.89 9.85 1.77
C PRO A 190 30.51 8.73 0.93
N LEU A 191 31.53 9.04 0.12
CA LEU A 191 32.24 8.02 -0.66
C LEU A 191 33.08 7.09 0.24
N ALA A 192 33.69 7.64 1.30
CA ALA A 192 34.40 6.82 2.29
C ALA A 192 33.45 5.90 3.06
N ALA A 193 32.23 6.37 3.35
CA ALA A 193 31.19 5.56 3.99
C ALA A 193 30.85 4.32 3.12
N LEU A 194 30.62 4.52 1.81
CA LEU A 194 30.38 3.42 0.87
C LEU A 194 31.58 2.48 0.69
N ALA A 195 32.80 3.03 0.61
CA ALA A 195 34.02 2.26 0.42
C ALA A 195 34.35 1.37 1.63
N GLY A 196 34.08 1.86 2.84
CA GLY A 196 34.39 1.15 4.09
C GLY A 196 33.44 0.00 4.42
N LEU A 197 32.22 -0.03 3.85
CA LEU A 197 31.18 -1.01 4.19
C LEU A 197 31.65 -2.46 4.13
N TYR A 198 32.42 -2.83 3.10
CA TYR A 198 32.91 -4.21 2.97
C TYR A 198 33.77 -4.60 4.16
N LEU A 199 34.74 -3.76 4.53
CA LEU A 199 35.64 -4.04 5.64
C LEU A 199 34.92 -4.03 6.99
N TRP A 200 34.11 -3.00 7.27
CA TRP A 200 33.43 -2.91 8.57
C TRP A 200 32.46 -4.05 8.84
N ARG A 201 31.77 -4.55 7.80
CA ARG A 201 30.88 -5.72 7.92
C ARG A 201 31.60 -7.04 8.22
N THR A 202 32.93 -7.10 8.06
CA THR A 202 33.72 -8.30 8.37
C THR A 202 34.22 -8.34 9.81
N LEU A 203 34.07 -7.26 10.57
CA LEU A 203 34.52 -7.21 11.95
C LEU A 203 33.58 -8.04 12.84
N ALA A 204 34.15 -8.91 13.68
CA ALA A 204 33.39 -9.82 14.55
C ALA A 204 32.42 -9.11 15.52
N ASN A 205 32.71 -7.85 15.85
CA ASN A 205 31.90 -7.04 16.75
C ASN A 205 30.68 -6.39 16.07
N VAL A 206 30.55 -6.51 14.75
CA VAL A 206 29.52 -5.85 13.93
C VAL A 206 28.54 -6.90 13.42
N ALA A 207 27.27 -6.80 13.80
CA ALA A 207 26.20 -7.59 13.20
C ALA A 207 25.83 -7.05 11.82
N SER A 208 25.68 -5.73 11.73
CA SER A 208 25.36 -5.06 10.48
C SER A 208 25.93 -3.64 10.45
N ALA A 209 26.25 -3.15 9.26
CA ALA A 209 26.64 -1.77 9.02
C ALA A 209 26.03 -1.31 7.70
N ASP A 210 25.31 -0.19 7.73
CA ASP A 210 24.68 0.42 6.56
C ASP A 210 24.95 1.92 6.54
N VAL A 211 25.18 2.46 5.34
CA VAL A 211 25.13 3.92 5.15
C VAL A 211 23.69 4.38 5.31
N LEU A 212 23.47 5.40 6.12
CA LEU A 212 22.17 6.04 6.29
C LEU A 212 21.85 6.85 5.03
N LEU A 213 21.14 6.22 4.09
CA LEU A 213 20.66 6.87 2.90
C LEU A 213 19.62 7.94 3.25
N ALA A 214 19.82 9.15 2.72
CA ALA A 214 18.85 10.23 2.82
C ALA A 214 17.94 10.27 1.59
N ARG A 215 16.71 10.77 1.77
CA ARG A 215 15.72 10.96 0.71
C ARG A 215 14.90 12.20 0.97
N GLN A 216 14.50 12.88 -0.09
CA GLN A 216 13.53 13.96 0.02
C GLN A 216 12.16 13.36 0.31
N GLN A 217 11.55 13.77 1.42
CA GLN A 217 10.14 13.48 1.68
C GLN A 217 9.28 14.40 0.81
N THR A 218 8.28 13.86 0.12
CA THR A 218 7.31 14.64 -0.64
C THR A 218 6.07 14.90 0.21
N LYS A 219 5.51 16.11 0.11
CA LYS A 219 4.17 16.37 0.65
C LYS A 219 3.18 15.51 -0.13
N ARG A 220 2.39 14.71 0.59
CA ARG A 220 1.27 14.00 -0.01
C ARG A 220 0.09 14.96 -0.06
N ALA A 221 -0.61 14.98 -1.19
CA ALA A 221 -1.82 15.76 -1.35
C ALA A 221 -3.05 14.85 -1.27
N MET A 222 -4.16 15.40 -0.80
CA MET A 222 -5.48 14.80 -1.02
C MET A 222 -6.04 15.31 -2.36
N PRO A 223 -7.01 14.60 -2.96
CA PRO A 223 -7.82 15.11 -4.05
C PRO A 223 -8.37 16.53 -3.79
N ASN A 224 -8.66 17.30 -4.84
CA ASN A 224 -9.10 18.70 -4.74
C ASN A 224 -10.63 18.88 -4.62
N ASP A 225 -11.36 17.83 -4.28
CA ASP A 225 -12.82 17.79 -4.26
C ASP A 225 -13.42 18.66 -3.15
N THR A 226 -14.64 19.17 -3.39
CA THR A 226 -15.29 20.17 -2.51
C THR A 226 -15.48 19.65 -1.08
N PHE A 227 -15.81 18.36 -0.92
CA PHE A 227 -16.09 17.72 0.36
C PHE A 227 -15.00 16.76 0.82
N ILE A 228 -13.82 16.74 0.19
CA ILE A 228 -12.72 15.84 0.60
C ILE A 228 -12.34 16.04 2.07
N ASN A 229 -12.45 17.27 2.55
CA ASN A 229 -12.13 17.61 3.93
C ASN A 229 -13.19 17.10 4.93
N ASN A 230 -14.39 16.74 4.48
CA ASN A 230 -15.42 16.09 5.30
C ASN A 230 -15.27 14.56 5.34
N GLN A 231 -14.49 13.97 4.43
CA GLN A 231 -14.31 12.53 4.33
C GLN A 231 -13.24 12.01 5.29
N TRP A 232 -13.52 12.11 6.60
CA TRP A 232 -12.65 11.64 7.67
C TRP A 232 -12.25 10.17 7.50
N HIS A 233 -13.14 9.35 6.93
CA HIS A 233 -12.91 7.92 6.67
C HIS A 233 -11.73 7.66 5.73
N LEU A 234 -11.42 8.58 4.81
CA LEU A 234 -10.27 8.48 3.90
C LEU A 234 -8.98 8.99 4.57
N LYS A 235 -9.08 10.16 5.21
CA LYS A 235 -7.97 10.82 5.88
C LYS A 235 -8.46 11.75 6.97
N PHE A 236 -7.93 11.58 8.18
CA PHE A 236 -8.06 12.55 9.24
C PHE A 236 -7.24 13.81 8.92
N ASN A 237 -7.91 14.97 8.94
CA ASN A 237 -7.32 16.28 8.71
C ASN A 237 -7.71 17.31 9.80
N ASN A 238 -8.05 16.83 11.01
CA ASN A 238 -8.63 17.62 12.11
C ASN A 238 -10.12 17.98 11.92
N GLN A 239 -10.90 17.13 11.24
CA GLN A 239 -12.35 17.24 11.25
C GLN A 239 -12.89 17.17 12.68
N SER A 240 -13.83 18.07 13.02
CA SER A 240 -14.54 18.01 14.30
C SER A 240 -15.35 16.72 14.40
N GLY A 241 -15.24 16.00 15.51
CA GLY A 241 -15.98 14.75 15.72
C GLY A 241 -15.33 13.50 15.11
N ALA A 242 -14.11 13.58 14.59
CA ALA A 242 -13.28 12.43 14.22
C ALA A 242 -12.03 12.34 15.10
N LEU A 243 -11.60 11.12 15.45
CA LEU A 243 -10.35 10.88 16.17
C LEU A 243 -9.21 10.60 15.19
N SER A 244 -8.01 11.09 15.52
CA SER A 244 -6.81 10.79 14.73
C SER A 244 -6.56 9.28 14.66
N GLY A 245 -6.24 8.77 13.47
CA GLY A 245 -6.00 7.34 13.23
C GLY A 245 -7.26 6.49 13.01
N THR A 246 -8.44 7.10 12.88
CA THR A 246 -9.70 6.40 12.51
C THR A 246 -9.94 6.34 10.99
N ASP A 247 -9.02 6.88 10.20
CA ASP A 247 -9.06 6.84 8.75
C ASP A 247 -8.43 5.56 8.18
N VAL A 248 -8.68 5.26 6.91
CA VAL A 248 -8.08 4.11 6.22
C VAL A 248 -6.66 4.36 5.69
N ASN A 249 -6.02 5.49 6.03
CA ASN A 249 -4.65 5.84 5.64
C ASN A 249 -4.41 5.79 4.11
N ILE A 250 -5.41 6.19 3.32
CA ILE A 250 -5.43 6.00 1.86
C ILE A 250 -4.46 6.89 1.10
N GLU A 251 -4.08 8.02 1.69
CA GLU A 251 -3.20 9.03 1.10
C GLU A 251 -1.87 8.45 0.59
N SER A 252 -1.32 7.46 1.31
CA SER A 252 -0.08 6.77 0.94
C SER A 252 -0.21 5.90 -0.31
N VAL A 253 -1.44 5.48 -0.63
CA VAL A 253 -1.76 4.56 -1.73
C VAL A 253 -2.09 5.35 -3.00
N TRP A 254 -2.82 6.46 -2.88
CA TRP A 254 -3.12 7.36 -4.00
C TRP A 254 -1.92 8.15 -4.49
N ASN A 255 -1.06 8.60 -3.57
CA ASN A 255 0.18 9.30 -3.87
C ASN A 255 0.01 10.50 -4.83
N TYR A 256 -0.94 11.42 -4.56
CA TYR A 256 -1.02 12.69 -5.29
C TYR A 256 0.16 13.62 -4.97
N PRO A 257 0.61 14.49 -5.91
CA PRO A 257 0.04 14.75 -7.23
C PRO A 257 0.67 13.92 -8.34
N ALA A 258 1.30 12.77 -8.02
CA ALA A 258 2.00 11.97 -9.02
C ALA A 258 1.08 11.76 -10.23
N LEU A 259 1.55 12.24 -11.38
CA LEU A 259 0.87 12.10 -12.66
C LEU A 259 0.55 10.60 -12.86
N SER A 260 -0.56 10.28 -13.51
CA SER A 260 -0.98 8.90 -13.79
C SER A 260 0.06 8.02 -14.50
N SER A 261 1.16 8.62 -15.00
CA SER A 261 2.33 7.95 -15.54
C SER A 261 3.38 7.52 -14.50
N ALA A 262 3.18 7.82 -13.21
CA ALA A 262 4.09 7.38 -12.15
C ALA A 262 3.86 5.88 -11.86
N PRO A 263 4.90 5.04 -11.88
CA PRO A 263 4.76 3.57 -11.84
C PRO A 263 4.25 2.97 -10.51
N ASN A 264 3.67 3.77 -9.60
CA ASN A 264 3.20 3.35 -8.28
C ASN A 264 2.04 4.23 -7.75
N THR A 265 1.01 4.50 -8.55
CA THR A 265 -0.25 5.11 -8.08
C THR A 265 -1.38 4.07 -8.14
N TRP A 266 -1.98 3.75 -6.99
CA TRP A 266 -3.04 2.75 -6.90
C TRP A 266 -4.36 3.43 -6.59
N ARG A 267 -5.09 3.80 -7.64
CA ARG A 267 -6.36 4.55 -7.57
C ARG A 267 -7.55 3.77 -8.13
N GLY A 268 -7.35 2.49 -8.45
CA GLY A 268 -8.40 1.61 -8.99
C GLY A 268 -8.47 1.51 -10.51
N GLY A 269 -7.59 2.21 -11.25
CA GLY A 269 -7.54 2.14 -12.71
C GLY A 269 -7.48 0.69 -13.23
N GLY A 270 -8.39 0.34 -14.15
CA GLY A 270 -8.51 -0.99 -14.73
C GLY A 270 -9.34 -1.99 -13.91
N ILE A 271 -9.87 -1.59 -12.74
CA ILE A 271 -10.76 -2.41 -11.92
C ILE A 271 -12.22 -1.97 -12.14
N ARG A 272 -13.11 -2.94 -12.36
CA ARG A 272 -14.57 -2.77 -12.37
C ARG A 272 -15.18 -3.26 -11.07
N ILE A 273 -16.04 -2.43 -10.51
CA ILE A 273 -16.78 -2.67 -9.27
C ILE A 273 -18.27 -2.69 -9.62
N GLY A 274 -18.91 -3.83 -9.45
CA GLY A 274 -20.36 -3.99 -9.54
C GLY A 274 -21.02 -3.54 -8.23
N ILE A 275 -21.90 -2.55 -8.31
CA ILE A 275 -22.72 -2.10 -7.18
C ILE A 275 -24.08 -2.80 -7.28
N VAL A 276 -24.25 -3.87 -6.51
CA VAL A 276 -25.44 -4.73 -6.52
C VAL A 276 -26.43 -4.20 -5.49
N ASP A 277 -27.37 -3.36 -5.93
CA ASP A 277 -28.18 -2.53 -5.02
C ASP A 277 -29.51 -2.06 -5.66
N ASP A 278 -30.12 -0.99 -5.15
CA ASP A 278 -31.38 -0.40 -5.62
C ASP A 278 -31.25 0.50 -6.87
N GLY A 279 -30.02 0.79 -7.30
CA GLY A 279 -29.71 1.50 -8.54
C GLY A 279 -28.44 2.32 -8.48
N LEU A 280 -28.00 2.81 -9.63
CA LEU A 280 -26.86 3.70 -9.76
C LEU A 280 -27.25 4.86 -10.68
N GLN A 281 -27.21 6.09 -10.17
CA GLN A 281 -27.50 7.29 -10.96
C GLN A 281 -26.37 7.52 -11.97
N THR A 282 -26.50 6.98 -13.18
CA THR A 282 -25.41 6.92 -14.17
C THR A 282 -24.96 8.30 -14.65
N ALA A 283 -25.85 9.29 -14.57
CA ALA A 283 -25.59 10.68 -14.91
C ALA A 283 -25.15 11.56 -13.72
N HIS A 284 -24.88 10.99 -12.53
CA HIS A 284 -24.41 11.78 -11.39
C HIS A 284 -23.07 12.46 -11.75
N PRO A 285 -22.92 13.79 -11.57
CA PRO A 285 -21.75 14.54 -12.05
C PRO A 285 -20.41 14.00 -11.52
N ASP A 286 -20.42 13.44 -10.32
CA ASP A 286 -19.23 12.91 -9.65
C ASP A 286 -18.97 11.41 -9.95
N LEU A 287 -19.90 10.71 -10.61
CA LEU A 287 -19.79 9.30 -10.96
C LEU A 287 -19.63 9.06 -12.45
N VAL A 288 -20.27 9.87 -13.30
CA VAL A 288 -20.47 9.63 -14.74
C VAL A 288 -19.19 9.29 -15.52
N THR A 289 -18.03 9.81 -15.11
CA THR A 289 -16.73 9.51 -15.76
C THR A 289 -16.28 8.06 -15.53
N ASN A 290 -16.73 7.46 -14.43
CA ASN A 290 -16.36 6.13 -14.01
C ASN A 290 -17.43 5.08 -14.34
N VAL A 291 -18.63 5.46 -14.79
CA VAL A 291 -19.73 4.51 -15.05
C VAL A 291 -19.56 3.78 -16.38
N ASP A 292 -19.80 2.47 -16.39
CA ASP A 292 -19.76 1.58 -17.56
C ASP A 292 -21.17 1.15 -17.97
N THR A 293 -21.87 2.06 -18.65
CA THR A 293 -23.25 1.87 -19.12
C THR A 293 -23.42 0.73 -20.13
N VAL A 294 -22.32 0.18 -20.67
CA VAL A 294 -22.38 -0.97 -21.57
C VAL A 294 -22.62 -2.27 -20.79
N ASN A 295 -22.09 -2.34 -19.57
CA ASN A 295 -22.11 -3.55 -18.77
C ASN A 295 -23.10 -3.48 -17.60
N ASP A 296 -23.78 -2.36 -17.40
CA ASP A 296 -24.84 -2.22 -16.40
C ASP A 296 -25.98 -3.24 -16.61
N LYS A 297 -26.73 -3.54 -15.54
CA LYS A 297 -27.87 -4.45 -15.59
C LYS A 297 -28.96 -4.05 -14.59
N ASP A 298 -30.20 -4.00 -15.06
CA ASP A 298 -31.39 -3.89 -14.21
C ASP A 298 -32.18 -5.21 -14.27
N TRP A 299 -32.30 -5.89 -13.13
CA TRP A 299 -33.13 -7.10 -12.96
C TRP A 299 -34.58 -6.77 -12.59
N ASN A 300 -34.86 -5.58 -12.09
CA ASN A 300 -36.20 -5.08 -11.80
C ASN A 300 -36.91 -4.63 -13.08
N GLY A 301 -36.20 -3.96 -13.99
CA GLY A 301 -36.69 -3.53 -15.32
C GLY A 301 -36.41 -4.51 -16.46
N ASN A 302 -35.49 -5.46 -16.24
CA ASN A 302 -34.98 -6.39 -17.25
C ASN A 302 -34.38 -5.71 -18.49
N ASP A 303 -33.58 -4.67 -18.27
CA ASP A 303 -32.83 -3.96 -19.29
C ASP A 303 -31.39 -3.67 -18.80
N LEU A 304 -30.71 -2.69 -19.40
CA LEU A 304 -29.34 -2.28 -19.05
C LEU A 304 -29.31 -0.89 -18.40
N ASP A 305 -30.45 -0.33 -17.99
CA ASP A 305 -30.52 0.98 -17.36
C ASP A 305 -30.65 0.83 -15.83
N PRO A 306 -29.57 0.97 -15.05
CA PRO A 306 -29.63 0.77 -13.61
C PRO A 306 -30.08 2.04 -12.87
N ASN A 307 -30.59 3.06 -13.57
CA ASN A 307 -30.93 4.32 -12.93
C ASN A 307 -31.98 4.13 -11.82
N PRO A 308 -31.79 4.79 -10.66
CA PRO A 308 -32.64 4.59 -9.51
C PRO A 308 -34.02 5.22 -9.70
N GLY A 309 -35.02 4.61 -9.05
CA GLY A 309 -36.33 5.21 -8.84
C GLY A 309 -36.34 6.27 -7.75
N THR A 310 -37.55 6.72 -7.38
CA THR A 310 -37.70 7.67 -6.26
C THR A 310 -37.51 6.94 -4.93
N GLY A 311 -36.45 7.30 -4.20
CA GLY A 311 -36.11 6.69 -2.90
C GLY A 311 -35.07 5.57 -2.98
N ASP A 312 -34.65 5.19 -4.19
CA ASP A 312 -33.60 4.20 -4.44
C ASP A 312 -32.20 4.89 -4.43
N ASP A 313 -31.83 5.55 -3.33
CA ASP A 313 -30.59 6.35 -3.24
C ASP A 313 -29.38 5.57 -2.72
N HIS A 314 -29.58 4.34 -2.24
CA HIS A 314 -28.59 3.58 -1.49
C HIS A 314 -27.41 3.12 -2.35
N GLY A 315 -27.68 2.58 -3.53
CA GLY A 315 -26.65 2.13 -4.47
C GLY A 315 -25.82 3.28 -5.02
N THR A 316 -26.41 4.45 -5.27
CA THR A 316 -25.68 5.66 -5.69
C THR A 316 -24.74 6.16 -4.59
N ALA A 317 -25.17 6.13 -3.33
CA ALA A 317 -24.30 6.45 -2.20
C ALA A 317 -23.14 5.44 -2.04
N CYS A 318 -23.42 4.15 -2.18
CA CYS A 318 -22.40 3.09 -2.16
C CYS A 318 -21.38 3.27 -3.31
N ALA A 319 -21.85 3.60 -4.51
CA ALA A 319 -21.00 3.87 -5.67
C ALA A 319 -20.08 5.08 -5.44
N GLY A 320 -20.57 6.13 -4.78
CA GLY A 320 -19.77 7.30 -4.41
C GLY A 320 -18.62 6.95 -3.47
N ASN A 321 -18.89 6.17 -2.41
CA ASN A 321 -17.85 5.69 -1.49
C ASN A 321 -16.80 4.81 -2.20
N ALA A 322 -17.25 3.99 -3.16
CA ALA A 322 -16.37 3.10 -3.90
C ALA A 322 -15.46 3.87 -4.86
N ALA A 323 -16.05 4.68 -5.75
CA ALA A 323 -15.36 5.24 -6.90
C ALA A 323 -15.98 6.55 -7.43
N ALA A 324 -16.44 7.46 -6.57
CA ALA A 324 -16.57 8.86 -6.99
C ALA A 324 -15.23 9.35 -7.56
N ARG A 325 -15.29 10.13 -8.65
CA ARG A 325 -14.16 10.34 -9.55
C ARG A 325 -12.93 10.91 -8.85
N GLY A 326 -13.14 11.79 -7.87
CA GLY A 326 -12.07 12.46 -7.15
C GLY A 326 -11.19 13.34 -8.05
N ASN A 327 -10.54 14.30 -7.42
CA ASN A 327 -9.64 15.26 -8.06
C ASN A 327 -10.26 15.95 -9.30
N ASN A 328 -11.59 16.15 -9.28
CA ASN A 328 -12.35 16.80 -10.35
C ASN A 328 -12.98 18.14 -9.86
N SER A 329 -12.63 18.56 -8.63
CA SER A 329 -13.15 19.76 -7.96
C SER A 329 -14.66 19.72 -7.63
N LEU A 330 -15.29 18.55 -7.69
CA LEU A 330 -16.71 18.33 -7.43
C LEU A 330 -16.87 17.35 -6.27
N GLY A 331 -17.95 17.49 -5.51
CA GLY A 331 -18.39 16.42 -4.60
C GLY A 331 -17.31 15.84 -3.69
N VAL A 332 -17.13 14.53 -3.79
CA VAL A 332 -16.31 13.67 -2.92
C VAL A 332 -15.30 12.88 -3.76
N SER A 333 -14.33 12.23 -3.11
CA SER A 333 -13.53 11.17 -3.74
C SER A 333 -14.00 9.80 -3.28
N GLY A 334 -14.10 8.85 -4.19
CA GLY A 334 -14.23 7.44 -3.84
C GLY A 334 -12.89 6.89 -3.34
N THR A 335 -12.93 5.72 -2.72
CA THR A 335 -11.74 4.96 -2.26
C THR A 335 -10.84 4.56 -3.44
N ALA A 336 -11.46 4.17 -4.55
CA ALA A 336 -10.82 3.81 -5.82
C ALA A 336 -11.30 4.80 -6.91
N PRO A 337 -10.83 6.07 -6.89
CA PRO A 337 -11.39 7.15 -7.71
C PRO A 337 -11.22 6.96 -9.23
N GLU A 338 -10.39 6.03 -9.67
CA GLU A 338 -10.17 5.68 -11.08
C GLU A 338 -10.72 4.30 -11.44
N ALA A 339 -11.42 3.62 -10.53
CA ALA A 339 -12.14 2.39 -10.84
C ALA A 339 -13.39 2.68 -11.68
N THR A 340 -13.79 1.69 -12.45
CA THR A 340 -15.00 1.69 -13.25
C THR A 340 -16.15 1.12 -12.43
N LEU A 341 -17.31 1.78 -12.44
CA LEU A 341 -18.52 1.38 -11.76
C LEU A 341 -19.47 0.70 -12.75
N VAL A 342 -20.03 -0.44 -12.34
CA VAL A 342 -21.12 -1.12 -13.04
C VAL A 342 -22.34 -1.10 -12.11
N GLY A 343 -23.42 -0.46 -12.53
CA GLY A 343 -24.70 -0.47 -11.84
C GLY A 343 -25.41 -1.81 -12.03
N MET A 344 -25.73 -2.47 -10.91
CA MET A 344 -26.42 -3.76 -10.89
C MET A 344 -27.69 -3.60 -10.04
N ARG A 345 -28.77 -3.13 -10.67
CA ARG A 345 -30.04 -2.83 -9.99
C ARG A 345 -30.84 -4.11 -9.75
N LEU A 346 -30.92 -4.53 -8.49
CA LEU A 346 -31.47 -5.81 -8.05
C LEU A 346 -32.54 -5.65 -6.97
N ILE A 347 -32.24 -4.90 -5.90
CA ILE A 347 -33.05 -4.89 -4.67
C ILE A 347 -34.03 -3.71 -4.58
N ALA A 348 -34.24 -2.96 -5.66
CA ALA A 348 -35.32 -1.95 -5.72
C ALA A 348 -36.73 -2.58 -5.74
N ALA A 349 -36.82 -3.90 -5.93
CA ALA A 349 -38.03 -4.69 -5.80
C ALA A 349 -37.74 -6.07 -5.20
N VAL A 350 -38.80 -6.85 -4.97
CA VAL A 350 -38.67 -8.25 -4.52
C VAL A 350 -37.80 -9.05 -5.50
N THR A 351 -36.89 -9.83 -4.94
CA THR A 351 -35.88 -10.56 -5.71
C THR A 351 -36.07 -12.07 -5.54
N THR A 352 -35.84 -12.83 -6.60
CA THR A 352 -35.84 -14.31 -6.58
C THR A 352 -34.42 -14.86 -6.48
N ASP A 353 -34.27 -16.09 -5.95
CA ASP A 353 -32.98 -16.82 -5.92
C ASP A 353 -32.33 -16.91 -7.33
N THR A 354 -33.12 -16.96 -8.40
CA THR A 354 -32.57 -16.92 -9.77
C THR A 354 -31.94 -15.56 -10.09
N GLN A 355 -32.59 -14.45 -9.75
CA GLN A 355 -32.05 -13.11 -10.02
C GLN A 355 -30.79 -12.83 -9.18
N GLU A 356 -30.79 -13.21 -7.90
CA GLU A 356 -29.59 -13.12 -7.06
C GLU A 356 -28.43 -13.97 -7.62
N SER A 357 -28.70 -15.21 -8.02
CA SER A 357 -27.73 -16.10 -8.66
C SER A 357 -27.15 -15.51 -9.94
N GLU A 358 -28.01 -14.94 -10.78
CA GLU A 358 -27.60 -14.24 -12.00
C GLU A 358 -26.72 -13.05 -11.66
N ALA A 359 -27.11 -12.20 -10.70
CA ALA A 359 -26.31 -11.06 -10.25
C ALA A 359 -24.93 -11.51 -9.76
N MET A 360 -24.82 -12.59 -8.99
CA MET A 360 -23.54 -13.11 -8.52
C MET A 360 -22.67 -13.71 -9.63
N SER A 361 -23.29 -14.25 -10.69
CA SER A 361 -22.57 -14.80 -11.85
C SER A 361 -22.26 -13.76 -12.94
N TYR A 362 -23.01 -12.66 -12.96
CA TYR A 362 -23.01 -11.66 -14.03
C TYR A 362 -21.61 -11.11 -14.28
N LEU A 363 -21.11 -11.28 -15.51
CA LEU A 363 -19.85 -10.75 -16.00
C LEU A 363 -18.65 -10.97 -15.04
N LYS A 364 -18.64 -12.11 -14.30
CA LYS A 364 -17.65 -12.46 -13.27
C LYS A 364 -16.18 -12.42 -13.73
N ASP A 365 -15.92 -12.49 -15.03
CA ASP A 365 -14.58 -12.40 -15.61
C ASP A 365 -14.08 -10.96 -15.80
N ILE A 366 -14.99 -9.98 -15.95
CA ILE A 366 -14.62 -8.58 -16.17
C ILE A 366 -15.01 -7.65 -15.03
N ILE A 367 -15.99 -8.02 -14.21
CA ILE A 367 -16.33 -7.33 -12.94
C ILE A 367 -15.52 -8.00 -11.83
N GLN A 368 -14.47 -7.34 -11.37
CA GLN A 368 -13.54 -7.94 -10.40
C GLN A 368 -14.12 -7.98 -8.99
N VAL A 369 -14.88 -6.95 -8.62
CA VAL A 369 -15.43 -6.77 -7.26
C VAL A 369 -16.95 -6.61 -7.36
N LYS A 370 -17.71 -7.29 -6.50
CA LYS A 370 -19.15 -7.05 -6.30
C LYS A 370 -19.39 -6.59 -4.87
N SER A 371 -20.02 -5.43 -4.71
CA SER A 371 -20.35 -4.84 -3.42
C SER A 371 -21.85 -5.01 -3.15
N ASN A 372 -22.17 -5.61 -2.01
CA ASN A 372 -23.55 -5.93 -1.62
C ASN A 372 -23.80 -5.40 -0.21
N SER A 373 -24.77 -4.49 -0.08
CA SER A 373 -25.14 -3.85 1.19
C SER A 373 -26.58 -4.20 1.59
N TRP A 374 -26.95 -5.47 1.45
CA TRP A 374 -28.29 -6.00 1.67
C TRP A 374 -28.23 -7.43 2.21
N GLY A 375 -29.35 -7.94 2.72
CA GLY A 375 -29.43 -9.27 3.31
C GLY A 375 -30.83 -9.54 3.86
N PRO A 376 -30.98 -10.56 4.71
CA PRO A 376 -32.19 -10.79 5.48
C PRO A 376 -32.58 -9.59 6.36
N ALA A 377 -33.75 -9.66 7.00
CA ALA A 377 -34.14 -8.63 7.95
C ALA A 377 -33.25 -8.67 9.21
N ASP A 378 -32.61 -7.54 9.53
CA ASP A 378 -31.75 -7.37 10.71
C ASP A 378 -32.58 -7.16 12.01
N ASP A 379 -33.51 -8.07 12.30
CA ASP A 379 -34.49 -7.95 13.40
C ASP A 379 -34.11 -8.73 14.67
N GLY A 380 -32.98 -9.43 14.67
CA GLY A 380 -32.53 -10.28 15.78
C GLY A 380 -33.32 -11.59 15.92
N LEU A 381 -34.18 -11.91 14.95
CA LEU A 381 -35.06 -13.09 14.95
C LEU A 381 -34.88 -13.95 13.69
N THR A 382 -34.44 -13.32 12.60
CA THR A 382 -34.33 -13.96 11.28
C THR A 382 -33.04 -14.76 11.15
N VAL A 383 -33.16 -15.98 10.63
CA VAL A 383 -32.02 -16.82 10.23
C VAL A 383 -32.27 -17.27 8.81
N GLU A 384 -31.54 -16.68 7.87
CA GLU A 384 -31.76 -16.86 6.44
C GLU A 384 -30.43 -16.74 5.69
N GLY A 385 -30.34 -17.31 4.50
CA GLY A 385 -29.18 -17.15 3.64
C GLY A 385 -29.54 -17.42 2.19
N PRO A 386 -28.53 -17.43 1.29
CA PRO A 386 -28.76 -17.59 -0.13
C PRO A 386 -29.50 -18.89 -0.45
N GLY A 387 -30.39 -18.83 -1.44
CA GLY A 387 -31.03 -19.99 -2.00
C GLY A 387 -30.04 -20.91 -2.73
N THR A 388 -30.56 -21.98 -3.34
CA THR A 388 -29.68 -23.02 -3.90
C THR A 388 -28.90 -22.51 -5.11
N LEU A 389 -29.53 -21.67 -5.94
CA LEU A 389 -28.88 -21.11 -7.11
C LEU A 389 -27.84 -20.06 -6.70
N THR A 390 -28.19 -19.14 -5.79
CA THR A 390 -27.24 -18.12 -5.32
C THR A 390 -26.02 -18.74 -4.64
N LYS A 391 -26.20 -19.80 -3.83
CA LYS A 391 -25.07 -20.56 -3.25
C LYS A 391 -24.14 -21.13 -4.32
N ALA A 392 -24.72 -21.72 -5.37
CA ALA A 392 -23.94 -22.27 -6.49
C ALA A 392 -23.21 -21.15 -7.26
N ALA A 393 -23.86 -20.02 -7.49
CA ALA A 393 -23.28 -18.86 -8.17
C ALA A 393 -22.12 -18.24 -7.37
N LEU A 394 -22.26 -18.10 -6.04
CA LEU A 394 -21.17 -17.62 -5.18
C LEU A 394 -19.94 -18.54 -5.26
N ALA A 395 -20.15 -19.86 -5.17
CA ALA A 395 -19.08 -20.85 -5.29
C ALA A 395 -18.42 -20.82 -6.68
N ASP A 396 -19.21 -20.76 -7.74
CA ASP A 396 -18.71 -20.71 -9.12
C ASP A 396 -17.97 -19.39 -9.43
N ALA A 397 -18.52 -18.24 -9.02
CA ALA A 397 -17.89 -16.94 -9.23
C ALA A 397 -16.55 -16.82 -8.51
N THR A 398 -16.45 -17.30 -7.27
CA THR A 398 -15.19 -17.31 -6.50
C THR A 398 -14.20 -18.38 -6.97
N ALA A 399 -14.65 -19.44 -7.64
CA ALA A 399 -13.75 -20.44 -8.21
C ALA A 399 -13.23 -20.08 -9.61
N THR A 400 -14.06 -19.43 -10.44
CA THR A 400 -13.80 -19.31 -11.88
C THR A 400 -13.73 -17.88 -12.39
N GLY A 401 -14.30 -16.92 -11.66
CA GLY A 401 -14.29 -15.51 -12.06
C GLY A 401 -12.88 -14.94 -12.18
N ARG A 402 -12.76 -13.78 -12.82
CA ARG A 402 -11.48 -13.10 -13.10
C ARG A 402 -10.46 -14.03 -13.78
N GLY A 403 -10.91 -14.86 -14.72
CA GLY A 403 -10.04 -15.82 -15.42
C GLY A 403 -9.47 -16.90 -14.51
N GLY A 404 -10.24 -17.37 -13.53
CA GLY A 404 -9.85 -18.41 -12.57
C GLY A 404 -9.17 -17.90 -11.29
N LEU A 405 -9.07 -16.59 -11.08
CA LEU A 405 -8.56 -16.00 -9.83
C LEU A 405 -9.64 -15.89 -8.74
N GLY A 406 -10.91 -16.00 -9.12
CA GLY A 406 -12.06 -15.83 -8.25
C GLY A 406 -12.52 -14.38 -8.14
N SER A 407 -13.82 -14.14 -8.35
CA SER A 407 -14.46 -12.85 -8.08
C SER A 407 -14.35 -12.49 -6.60
N ILE A 408 -14.16 -11.20 -6.30
CA ILE A 408 -14.17 -10.68 -4.94
C ILE A 408 -15.59 -10.22 -4.62
N ILE A 409 -16.22 -10.81 -3.62
CA ILE A 409 -17.60 -10.51 -3.25
C ILE A 409 -17.60 -9.96 -1.82
N LEU A 410 -17.97 -8.69 -1.69
CA LEU A 410 -18.04 -7.97 -0.43
C LEU A 410 -19.48 -7.93 0.06
N TRP A 411 -19.67 -8.08 1.37
CA TRP A 411 -20.98 -8.09 2.00
C TRP A 411 -21.00 -7.25 3.27
N ALA A 412 -22.08 -6.49 3.50
CA ALA A 412 -22.31 -5.83 4.79
C ALA A 412 -22.46 -6.88 5.89
N GLY A 413 -21.95 -6.59 7.08
CA GLY A 413 -22.15 -7.43 8.25
C GLY A 413 -23.54 -7.32 8.90
N GLY A 414 -24.39 -6.38 8.47
CA GLY A 414 -25.74 -6.16 9.03
C GLY A 414 -25.85 -4.95 9.97
N ASN A 415 -27.07 -4.45 10.15
CA ASN A 415 -27.43 -3.25 10.89
C ASN A 415 -28.29 -3.50 12.16
N GLY A 416 -28.43 -4.76 12.58
CA GLY A 416 -29.25 -5.22 13.71
C GLY A 416 -28.58 -5.15 15.08
N GLY A 417 -27.42 -4.49 15.20
CA GLY A 417 -26.64 -4.44 16.44
C GLY A 417 -27.41 -3.89 17.66
N ASP A 418 -28.34 -2.96 17.46
CA ASP A 418 -29.19 -2.38 18.53
C ASP A 418 -30.24 -3.35 19.07
N VAL A 419 -30.71 -4.25 18.21
CA VAL A 419 -31.69 -5.29 18.57
C VAL A 419 -31.00 -6.61 18.93
N ARG A 420 -29.67 -6.58 19.09
CA ARG A 420 -28.81 -7.72 19.44
C ARG A 420 -28.79 -8.83 18.40
N ASP A 421 -28.92 -8.46 17.13
CA ASP A 421 -28.70 -9.39 16.03
C ASP A 421 -27.23 -9.81 15.92
N ASN A 422 -26.97 -10.84 15.12
CA ASN A 422 -25.67 -11.43 14.94
C ASN A 422 -25.43 -11.83 13.48
N SER A 423 -24.32 -11.35 12.91
CA SER A 423 -24.00 -11.53 11.48
C SER A 423 -23.75 -12.98 11.07
N ASN A 424 -23.66 -13.94 12.01
CA ASN A 424 -23.63 -15.36 11.68
C ASN A 424 -24.99 -15.90 11.22
N TYR A 425 -26.10 -15.22 11.53
CA TYR A 425 -27.46 -15.61 11.14
C TYR A 425 -27.85 -15.16 9.73
N ASP A 426 -27.12 -14.20 9.18
CA ASP A 426 -27.13 -13.88 7.75
C ASP A 426 -26.18 -14.83 7.00
N GLY A 427 -26.75 -15.78 6.26
CA GLY A 427 -26.00 -16.75 5.46
C GLY A 427 -25.33 -16.17 4.21
N TYR A 428 -25.63 -14.93 3.81
CA TYR A 428 -24.87 -14.23 2.78
C TYR A 428 -23.56 -13.68 3.36
N ALA A 429 -23.63 -12.95 4.48
CA ALA A 429 -22.46 -12.47 5.21
C ALA A 429 -21.65 -13.62 5.85
N ASN A 430 -22.29 -14.72 6.25
CA ASN A 430 -21.64 -15.89 6.85
C ASN A 430 -21.13 -16.91 5.81
N SER A 431 -21.18 -16.57 4.52
CA SER A 431 -20.67 -17.41 3.44
C SER A 431 -19.15 -17.34 3.36
N ILE A 432 -18.48 -18.48 3.17
CA ILE A 432 -17.03 -18.53 2.92
C ILE A 432 -16.62 -17.89 1.58
N TYR A 433 -17.59 -17.65 0.70
CA TYR A 433 -17.39 -17.06 -0.63
C TYR A 433 -17.52 -15.52 -0.60
N THR A 434 -17.88 -14.94 0.54
CA THR A 434 -18.03 -13.50 0.71
C THR A 434 -17.05 -12.99 1.76
N MET A 435 -16.75 -11.70 1.71
CA MET A 435 -16.01 -11.00 2.75
C MET A 435 -16.98 -10.11 3.51
N ALA A 436 -17.39 -10.54 4.71
CA ALA A 436 -18.26 -9.75 5.57
C ALA A 436 -17.50 -8.61 6.27
N ILE A 437 -18.05 -7.40 6.16
CA ILE A 437 -17.44 -6.15 6.62
C ILE A 437 -18.32 -5.54 7.72
N GLY A 438 -17.76 -5.40 8.92
CA GLY A 438 -18.40 -4.67 10.01
C GLY A 438 -18.09 -3.16 9.98
N ALA A 439 -18.67 -2.40 10.90
CA ALA A 439 -18.54 -0.94 10.92
C ALA A 439 -18.01 -0.38 12.25
N TYR A 440 -17.16 0.64 12.15
CA TYR A 440 -16.75 1.48 13.27
C TYR A 440 -16.96 2.98 12.95
N ASP A 441 -17.16 3.78 13.99
CA ASP A 441 -17.47 5.19 13.87
C ASP A 441 -16.23 6.10 13.90
N SER A 442 -16.45 7.39 13.70
CA SER A 442 -15.40 8.42 13.73
C SER A 442 -14.70 8.56 15.09
N GLN A 443 -15.18 7.88 16.13
CA GLN A 443 -14.59 7.82 17.47
C GLN A 443 -13.88 6.49 17.73
N ASN A 444 -13.60 5.70 16.70
CA ASN A 444 -12.98 4.38 16.77
C ASN A 444 -13.76 3.36 17.63
N ARG A 445 -15.09 3.52 17.70
CA ARG A 445 -15.98 2.59 18.43
C ARG A 445 -16.74 1.76 17.42
N ARG A 446 -17.12 0.53 17.80
CA ARG A 446 -18.09 -0.25 17.00
C ARG A 446 -19.34 0.63 16.78
N ALA A 447 -19.73 0.81 15.52
CA ALA A 447 -20.96 1.53 15.21
C ALA A 447 -22.15 0.84 15.90
N TYR A 448 -23.09 1.61 16.45
CA TYR A 448 -24.17 1.07 17.29
C TYR A 448 -24.98 -0.02 16.56
N TYR A 449 -25.22 0.17 15.26
CA TYR A 449 -25.96 -0.76 14.42
C TYR A 449 -25.11 -1.95 13.93
N SER A 450 -23.78 -1.88 13.97
CA SER A 450 -22.92 -2.95 13.42
C SER A 450 -23.11 -4.23 14.22
N GLU A 451 -23.56 -5.28 13.54
CA GLU A 451 -23.68 -6.59 14.16
C GLU A 451 -22.31 -7.20 14.47
N PRO A 452 -22.16 -7.92 15.59
CA PRO A 452 -21.00 -8.76 15.83
C PRO A 452 -21.18 -10.15 15.18
N GLY A 453 -20.08 -10.82 14.87
CA GLY A 453 -20.10 -12.22 14.47
C GLY A 453 -18.70 -12.76 14.21
N ALA A 454 -18.58 -14.09 14.13
CA ALA A 454 -17.30 -14.76 13.91
C ALA A 454 -16.89 -14.75 12.43
N ASN A 455 -17.85 -14.46 11.54
CA ASN A 455 -17.69 -14.37 10.10
C ASN A 455 -17.12 -13.04 9.61
N LEU A 456 -17.10 -12.00 10.44
CA LEU A 456 -16.55 -10.71 10.06
C LEU A 456 -15.04 -10.81 9.82
N ILE A 457 -14.58 -10.40 8.64
CA ILE A 457 -13.15 -10.45 8.27
C ILE A 457 -12.43 -9.15 8.64
N VAL A 458 -13.13 -8.02 8.50
CA VAL A 458 -12.59 -6.68 8.71
C VAL A 458 -13.71 -5.73 9.13
N VAL A 459 -13.34 -4.60 9.74
CA VAL A 459 -14.25 -3.49 10.02
C VAL A 459 -13.80 -2.24 9.27
N ALA A 460 -14.74 -1.45 8.77
CA ALA A 460 -14.48 -0.23 8.00
C ALA A 460 -15.16 1.00 8.65
N PRO A 461 -14.66 2.23 8.37
CA PRO A 461 -15.32 3.46 8.80
C PRO A 461 -16.75 3.57 8.31
N SER A 462 -17.65 4.02 9.17
CA SER A 462 -19.03 4.37 8.82
C SER A 462 -19.63 5.34 9.86
N SER A 463 -20.93 5.60 9.78
CA SER A 463 -21.66 6.41 10.75
C SER A 463 -21.71 5.75 12.15
N GLY A 464 -21.98 6.56 13.20
CA GLY A 464 -22.14 6.08 14.58
C GLY A 464 -22.85 7.09 15.48
N ASP A 465 -22.62 7.04 16.80
CA ASP A 465 -23.37 7.84 17.78
C ASP A 465 -23.09 9.35 17.68
N THR A 466 -21.95 9.73 17.13
CA THR A 466 -21.58 11.13 16.90
C THR A 466 -21.81 11.49 15.45
N PRO A 467 -22.55 12.57 15.13
CA PRO A 467 -22.63 13.07 13.76
C PRO A 467 -21.23 13.46 13.29
N SER A 468 -20.77 12.85 12.20
CA SER A 468 -19.55 13.23 11.49
C SER A 468 -19.86 14.15 10.32
#